data_AF-A0A7J6W1S7-F1
#
_entry.id   AF-A0A7J6W1S7-F1
#
_cell.length_a   1.000
_cell.length_b   1.000
_cell.length_c   1.000
_cell.angle_alpha   90.00
_cell.angle_beta   90.00
_cell.angle_gamma   90.00
#
_symmetry.space_group_name_H-M   'P 1'
#
loop_
_entity.id
_entity.type
_entity.pdbx_description
1 polymer ?
#
loop_
_entity_poly.entity_id
_entity_poly.type
_entity_poly.pdbx_seq_one_letter_code
_entity_poly.pdbx_strand_id
1 'polypeptide(L)'
;MNTIVSNQISDLERQSSTVEDQRQILNKCDKDVLKAQRNLKMYVLVSKILPTMDEPTKISGSIVDKVKESVEKFEFDPANASSFNICNSLWKMSE
;
A
#
# COMPACT_ATOMS: atom_id res chain seq x y z
N MET A 1 -45.85 -26.49 -8.98
CA MET A 1 -45.14 -25.36 -8.35
C MET A 1 -45.43 -24.11 -9.16
N ASN A 2 -45.70 -22.99 -8.48
CA ASN A 2 -46.12 -21.74 -9.12
C ASN A 2 -44.89 -21.08 -9.77
N THR A 3 -44.85 -20.97 -11.09
CA THR A 3 -43.69 -20.51 -11.89
C THR A 3 -43.14 -19.16 -11.43
N ILE A 4 -44.01 -18.30 -10.89
CA ILE A 4 -43.65 -17.02 -10.29
C ILE A 4 -42.69 -17.19 -9.09
N VAL A 5 -42.99 -18.15 -8.21
CA VAL A 5 -42.18 -18.44 -7.03
C VAL A 5 -40.81 -19.00 -7.43
N SER A 6 -40.76 -19.87 -8.44
CA SER A 6 -39.49 -20.41 -8.94
C SER A 6 -38.57 -19.33 -9.53
N ASN A 7 -39.11 -18.35 -10.26
CA ASN A 7 -38.30 -17.26 -10.83
C ASN A 7 -37.73 -16.35 -9.73
N GLN A 8 -38.54 -16.03 -8.72
CA GLN A 8 -38.10 -15.22 -7.57
C GLN A 8 -36.97 -15.90 -6.79
N ILE A 9 -37.06 -17.23 -6.61
CA ILE A 9 -35.99 -18.01 -5.96
C ILE A 9 -34.71 -17.93 -6.78
N SER A 10 -34.79 -18.14 -8.10
CA SER A 10 -33.61 -18.06 -8.98
C SER A 10 -32.98 -16.66 -9.00
N ASP A 11 -33.78 -15.60 -9.00
CA ASP A 11 -33.29 -14.23 -8.91
C ASP A 11 -32.58 -13.96 -7.57
N LEU A 12 -33.12 -14.47 -6.45
CA LEU A 12 -32.50 -14.36 -5.14
C LEU A 12 -31.18 -15.13 -5.04
N GLU A 13 -31.10 -16.33 -5.62
CA GLU A 13 -29.87 -17.11 -5.69
C GLU A 13 -28.77 -16.36 -6.47
N ARG A 14 -29.13 -15.74 -7.61
CA ARG A 14 -28.19 -14.90 -8.38
C ARG A 14 -27.75 -13.66 -7.60
N GLN A 15 -28.65 -13.02 -6.86
CA GLN A 15 -28.27 -11.90 -6.00
C GLN A 15 -27.31 -12.34 -4.89
N SER A 16 -27.61 -13.48 -4.24
CA SER A 16 -26.77 -14.05 -3.19
C SER A 16 -25.36 -14.36 -3.70
N SER A 17 -25.23 -14.97 -4.88
CA SER A 17 -23.92 -15.23 -5.49
C SER A 17 -23.15 -13.93 -5.76
N THR A 18 -23.83 -12.91 -6.28
CA THR A 18 -23.23 -11.60 -6.56
C THR A 18 -22.73 -10.92 -5.28
N VAL A 19 -23.50 -10.98 -4.19
CA VAL A 19 -23.11 -10.42 -2.89
C VAL A 19 -21.92 -11.17 -2.31
N GLU A 20 -21.88 -12.51 -2.43
CA GLU A 20 -20.75 -13.30 -1.96
C GLU A 20 -19.47 -12.98 -2.74
N ASP A 21 -19.55 -12.82 -4.06
CA ASP A 21 -18.41 -12.41 -4.89
C ASP A 21 -17.87 -11.03 -4.45
N GLN A 22 -18.76 -10.06 -4.22
CA GLN A 22 -18.38 -8.74 -3.70
C GLN A 22 -17.73 -8.84 -2.32
N ARG A 23 -18.27 -9.67 -1.42
CA ARG A 23 -17.70 -9.92 -0.09
C ARG A 23 -16.29 -10.47 -0.17
N GLN A 24 -16.04 -11.42 -1.09
CA GLN A 24 -14.71 -11.99 -1.29
C GLN A 24 -13.71 -10.97 -1.81
N ILE A 25 -14.12 -10.10 -2.74
CA ILE A 25 -13.29 -9.00 -3.25
C ILE A 25 -12.90 -8.04 -2.11
N LEU A 26 -13.85 -7.64 -1.27
CA LEU A 26 -13.60 -6.77 -0.12
C LEU A 26 -12.63 -7.42 0.87
N ASN A 27 -12.88 -8.68 1.23
CA ASN A 27 -12.00 -9.44 2.13
C ASN A 27 -10.56 -9.55 1.59
N LYS A 28 -10.39 -9.68 0.26
CA LYS A 28 -9.07 -9.68 -0.37
C LYS A 28 -8.42 -8.31 -0.29
N CYS A 29 -9.16 -7.25 -0.61
CA CYS A 29 -8.69 -5.86 -0.50
C CYS A 29 -8.16 -5.55 0.92
N ASP A 30 -8.93 -5.90 1.95
CA ASP A 30 -8.55 -5.69 3.35
C ASP A 30 -7.26 -6.43 3.71
N LYS A 31 -7.13 -7.69 3.27
CA LYS A 31 -5.90 -8.48 3.48
C LYS A 31 -4.70 -7.84 2.79
N ASP A 32 -4.88 -7.34 1.57
CA ASP A 32 -3.82 -6.70 0.80
C ASP A 32 -3.38 -5.38 1.44
N VAL A 33 -4.31 -4.56 1.95
CA VAL A 33 -4.02 -3.34 2.71
C VAL A 33 -3.23 -3.66 3.98
N LEU A 34 -3.68 -4.64 4.77
CA LEU A 34 -2.97 -5.05 5.98
C LEU A 34 -1.56 -5.57 5.68
N LYS A 35 -1.39 -6.31 4.59
CA LYS A 35 -0.09 -6.80 4.13
C LYS A 35 0.82 -5.63 3.72
N ALA A 36 0.32 -4.68 2.95
CA ALA A 36 1.06 -3.49 2.55
C ALA A 36 1.51 -2.66 3.78
N GLN A 37 0.62 -2.46 4.76
CA GLN A 37 0.95 -1.76 6.00
C GLN A 37 2.04 -2.48 6.82
N ARG A 38 1.99 -3.82 6.91
CA ARG A 38 3.04 -4.60 7.60
C ARG A 38 4.39 -4.47 6.89
N ASN A 39 4.40 -4.58 5.57
CA ASN A 39 5.62 -4.43 4.77
C ASN A 39 6.21 -3.02 4.94
N LEU A 40 5.37 -1.98 4.85
CA LEU A 40 5.80 -0.60 5.04
C LEU A 40 6.43 -0.39 6.43
N LYS A 41 5.75 -0.86 7.49
CA LYS A 41 6.29 -0.80 8.86
C LYS A 41 7.65 -1.50 8.97
N MET A 42 7.78 -2.68 8.36
CA MET A 42 9.06 -3.41 8.34
C MET A 42 10.15 -2.60 7.65
N TYR A 43 9.88 -2.05 6.47
CA TYR A 43 10.86 -1.24 5.74
C TYR A 43 11.27 -0.01 6.54
N VAL A 44 10.31 0.76 7.08
CA VAL A 44 10.60 1.94 7.92
C VAL A 44 11.44 1.57 9.13
N LEU A 45 11.21 0.42 9.77
CA LEU A 45 12.00 -0.01 10.93
C LEU A 45 13.46 -0.31 10.58
N VAL A 46 13.73 -0.83 9.38
CA VAL A 46 15.07 -1.22 8.95
C VAL A 46 15.81 -0.04 8.32
N SER A 47 15.14 0.72 7.46
CA SER A 47 15.74 1.81 6.70
C SER A 47 15.64 3.16 7.39
N LYS A 48 14.82 3.28 8.43
CA LYS A 48 14.43 4.57 9.03
C LYS A 48 13.82 5.55 8.01
N ILE A 49 13.49 5.11 6.79
CA ILE A 49 12.98 5.97 5.70
C ILE A 49 11.46 5.81 5.61
N LEU A 50 10.75 6.94 5.67
CA LEU A 50 9.33 7.06 5.34
C LEU A 50 9.18 7.76 3.97
N PRO A 51 8.78 7.05 2.90
CA PRO A 51 8.63 7.65 1.58
C PRO A 51 7.37 8.54 1.49
N THR A 52 7.44 9.60 0.69
CA THR A 52 6.29 10.42 0.29
C THR A 52 5.73 9.90 -1.03
N MET A 53 4.40 9.82 -1.15
CA MET A 53 3.72 9.22 -2.31
C MET A 53 3.05 10.25 -3.24
N ASP A 54 3.16 11.54 -2.92
CA ASP A 54 2.40 12.61 -3.58
C ASP A 54 2.96 12.99 -4.97
N GLU A 55 4.27 12.84 -5.17
CA GLU A 55 4.97 13.23 -6.41
C GLU A 55 5.66 12.01 -7.07
N PRO A 56 5.04 11.36 -8.07
CA PRO A 56 5.60 10.14 -8.68
C PRO A 56 6.84 10.39 -9.55
N THR A 57 7.13 11.65 -9.89
CA THR A 57 8.28 12.05 -10.70
C THR A 57 9.58 12.13 -9.90
N LYS A 58 9.50 12.10 -8.56
CA LYS A 58 10.64 12.25 -7.67
C LYS A 58 10.68 11.14 -6.63
N ILE A 59 11.87 10.91 -6.09
CA ILE A 59 12.05 10.04 -4.92
C ILE A 59 12.21 10.97 -3.71
N SER A 60 11.15 11.12 -2.93
CA SER A 60 11.14 11.99 -1.75
C SER A 60 10.60 11.28 -0.52
N GLY A 61 10.88 11.84 0.64
CA GLY A 61 10.48 11.25 1.91
C GLY A 61 11.18 11.88 3.09
N SER A 62 11.21 11.15 4.19
CA SER A 62 11.85 11.59 5.42
C SER A 62 12.60 10.46 6.12
N ILE A 63 13.72 10.79 6.75
CA ILE A 63 14.46 9.93 7.68
C ILE A 63 13.89 10.14 9.09
N VAL A 64 13.44 9.07 9.71
CA VAL A 64 12.81 9.05 11.03
C VAL A 64 13.84 8.55 12.04
N ASP A 65 14.44 9.46 12.79
CA ASP A 65 15.31 9.11 13.91
C ASP A 65 14.52 9.17 15.23
N LYS A 66 14.26 8.01 15.84
CA LYS A 66 13.57 7.91 17.13
C LYS A 66 14.40 8.44 18.30
N VAL A 67 15.72 8.57 18.14
CA VAL A 67 16.63 9.02 19.20
C VAL A 67 16.78 10.53 19.18
N LYS A 68 16.76 11.16 18.00
CA LYS A 68 17.01 12.59 17.84
C LYS A 68 15.75 13.46 17.80
N GLU A 69 14.55 12.87 17.85
CA GLU A 69 13.25 13.55 17.62
C GLU A 69 13.22 14.40 16.32
N SER A 70 14.15 14.13 15.39
CA SER A 70 14.33 14.92 14.17
C SER A 70 13.87 14.14 12.95
N VAL A 71 13.14 14.84 12.07
CA VAL A 71 12.70 14.32 10.77
C VAL A 71 13.47 15.07 9.70
N GLU A 72 14.46 14.42 9.10
CA GLU A 72 15.22 14.98 7.96
C GLU A 72 14.49 14.64 6.66
N LYS A 73 14.23 15.63 5.80
CA LYS A 73 13.57 15.41 4.51
C LYS A 73 14.59 15.22 3.39
N PHE A 74 14.29 14.34 2.45
CA PHE A 74 15.09 14.16 1.23
C PHE A 74 14.22 14.26 -0.02
N GLU A 75 14.85 14.64 -1.12
CA GLU A 75 14.28 14.65 -2.46
C GLU A 75 15.38 14.37 -3.48
N PHE A 76 15.13 13.43 -4.37
CA PHE A 76 16.01 13.08 -5.48
C PHE A 76 15.22 13.08 -6.78
N ASP A 77 15.83 13.65 -7.82
CA ASP A 77 15.35 13.55 -9.19
C ASP A 77 15.99 12.30 -9.86
N PRO A 78 15.19 11.28 -10.23
CA PRO A 78 15.69 10.08 -10.90
C PRO A 78 16.39 10.36 -12.25
N ALA A 79 16.16 11.53 -12.86
CA ALA A 79 16.85 11.94 -14.09
C ALA A 79 18.30 12.39 -13.83
N ASN A 80 18.61 12.84 -12.62
CA ASN A 80 19.90 13.46 -12.28
C ASN A 80 20.87 12.51 -11.58
N ALA A 81 20.41 11.35 -11.11
CA ALA A 81 21.25 10.38 -10.43
C ALA A 81 20.82 8.93 -10.72
N SER A 82 21.79 8.03 -10.84
CA SER A 82 21.50 6.60 -10.98
C SER A 82 20.85 6.04 -9.70
N SER A 83 20.04 5.00 -9.84
CA SER A 83 19.43 4.31 -8.70
C SER A 83 20.48 3.86 -7.67
N PHE A 84 21.67 3.46 -8.12
CA PHE A 84 22.78 3.08 -7.23
C PHE A 84 23.24 4.25 -6.35
N ASN A 85 23.46 5.43 -6.94
CA ASN A 85 23.90 6.61 -6.20
C ASN A 85 22.84 7.10 -5.22
N ILE A 86 21.56 7.07 -5.63
CA ILE A 86 20.43 7.44 -4.77
C ILE A 86 20.35 6.49 -3.57
N CYS A 87 20.35 5.17 -3.81
CA CYS A 87 20.29 4.18 -2.73
C CYS A 87 21.46 4.31 -1.74
N ASN A 88 22.68 4.52 -2.23
CA ASN A 88 23.83 4.72 -1.34
C ASN A 88 23.71 6.01 -0.52
N SER A 89 23.17 7.07 -1.10
CA SER A 89 22.95 8.34 -0.39
C SER A 89 21.91 8.15 0.72
N LEU A 90 20.79 7.50 0.40
CA LEU A 90 19.73 7.17 1.35
C LEU A 90 20.24 6.30 2.50
N TRP A 91 21.04 5.26 2.21
CA TRP A 91 21.57 4.40 3.26
C TRP A 91 22.49 5.16 4.22
N LYS A 92 23.38 6.01 3.70
CA LYS A 92 24.27 6.86 4.51
C LYS A 92 23.50 7.85 5.40
N MET A 93 22.36 8.36 4.94
CA MET A 93 21.51 9.26 5.72
C MET A 93 20.80 8.55 6.88
N SER A 94 20.61 7.23 6.78
CA SER A 94 19.90 6.42 7.77
C SER A 94 20.77 5.70 8.80
N GLU A 95 22.10 5.76 8.65
CA GLU A 95 23.06 5.28 9.68
C GLU A 95 22.95 6.14 10.95
#